data_AF-A0A4R8LLQ1-F1
#
_entry.id   AF-A0A4R8LLQ1-F1
#
_cell.length_a   1.000
_cell.length_b   1.000
_cell.length_c   1.000
_cell.angle_alpha   90.00
_cell.angle_beta   90.00
_cell.angle_gamma   90.00
#
_symmetry.space_group_name_H-M   'P 1'
#
loop_
_entity.id
_entity.type
_entity.pdbx_description
1 polymer ?
#
loop_
_entity_poly.entity_id
_entity_poly.type
_entity_poly.pdbx_seq_one_letter_code
_entity_poly.pdbx_strand_id
1 'polypeptide(L)'
;MFFSSLFARYAQTPVQQALLISAALGLFLEATTGFGIGIVIAAPLYLAMGFEPSKAAILSLLTQSAVPWGALAVGTVLNAELSNVSLKALGVGSALFTIPLYLIYTIAVVCIAGGWRTVWRNALTILFLWASLSVSTWAANAYVSPPLAGVLAGFVTASLLLIYFRITSLRINPTIKQTAAAKEDNADLPLWKSVLPYGFLIVFSLAANLWPPLYRWLHTVLVWRVPSLQFQLELLYSPGFALLMASIVGIVMYRLSWAQIRDCALRTLKQVYPAAISTVGFVAMSTVMQQARMTDSFSHNLALWVGSGFLLVSPIIGGLGGLITGSNSASNAMFAPLQSMMAHELHQSPLLYAVTQNVAASNLTMESPSRIALAASITDLAGREGTLTRRTVPLGILAIVIITICAVGINIIYYH
;
A
#
# COMPACT_ATOMS: atom_id res chain seq x y z
N MET A 1 0.23 -15.60 -16.24
CA MET A 1 0.82 -16.75 -16.98
C MET A 1 2.32 -16.60 -17.27
N PHE A 2 2.89 -15.40 -17.46
CA PHE A 2 4.36 -15.26 -17.60
C PHE A 2 5.11 -15.22 -16.26
N PHE A 3 4.62 -14.44 -15.29
CA PHE A 3 5.23 -14.35 -13.95
C PHE A 3 5.42 -15.73 -13.29
N SER A 4 4.49 -16.67 -13.53
CA SER A 4 4.61 -18.04 -13.05
C SER A 4 5.87 -18.76 -13.57
N SER A 5 6.31 -18.50 -14.81
CA SER A 5 7.52 -19.14 -15.37
C SER A 5 8.82 -18.57 -14.81
N LEU A 6 8.93 -17.24 -14.65
CA LEU A 6 10.09 -16.58 -14.04
C LEU A 6 10.18 -16.93 -12.56
N PHE A 7 9.04 -16.94 -11.86
CA PHE A 7 8.98 -17.29 -10.44
C PHE A 7 9.18 -18.78 -10.21
N ALA A 8 8.63 -19.67 -11.02
CA ALA A 8 8.93 -21.11 -10.91
C ALA A 8 10.41 -21.42 -11.16
N ARG A 9 11.10 -20.62 -11.99
CA ARG A 9 12.53 -20.81 -12.30
C ARG A 9 13.46 -20.41 -11.14
N TYR A 10 13.11 -19.38 -10.36
CA TYR A 10 13.99 -18.84 -9.30
C TYR A 10 13.46 -19.03 -7.87
N ALA A 11 12.14 -19.06 -7.67
CA ALA A 11 11.49 -19.36 -6.40
C ALA A 11 10.98 -20.80 -6.43
N GLN A 12 11.83 -21.71 -5.96
CA GLN A 12 11.63 -23.16 -6.08
C GLN A 12 10.74 -23.75 -4.97
N THR A 13 10.57 -23.02 -3.87
CA THR A 13 9.74 -23.45 -2.74
C THR A 13 8.49 -22.58 -2.58
N PRO A 14 7.38 -23.12 -2.04
CA PRO A 14 6.17 -22.33 -1.74
C PRO A 14 6.46 -21.09 -0.88
N VAL A 15 7.41 -21.18 0.05
CA VAL A 15 7.80 -20.04 0.90
C VAL A 15 8.48 -18.94 0.11
N GLN A 16 9.41 -19.29 -0.78
CA GLN A 16 10.09 -18.31 -1.64
C GLN A 16 9.09 -17.63 -2.59
N GLN A 17 8.16 -18.39 -3.15
CA GLN A 17 7.10 -17.86 -4.00
C GLN A 17 6.21 -16.89 -3.22
N ALA A 18 5.81 -17.27 -2.01
CA ALA A 18 4.97 -16.44 -1.15
C ALA A 18 5.66 -15.14 -0.72
N LEU A 19 6.94 -15.19 -0.34
CA LEU A 19 7.72 -14.01 -0.01
C LEU A 19 7.87 -13.06 -1.19
N LEU A 20 8.17 -13.59 -2.37
CA LEU A 20 8.36 -12.79 -3.57
C LEU A 20 7.06 -12.15 -4.06
N ILE A 21 5.94 -12.87 -3.98
CA ILE A 21 4.63 -12.38 -4.43
C ILE A 21 4.02 -11.45 -3.38
N SER A 22 3.86 -11.88 -2.13
CA SER A 22 3.14 -11.08 -1.13
C SER A 22 3.98 -9.98 -0.49
N ALA A 23 5.26 -10.24 -0.22
CA ALA A 23 6.09 -9.31 0.54
C ALA A 23 6.99 -8.41 -0.33
N ALA A 24 7.02 -8.60 -1.65
CA ALA A 24 7.80 -7.76 -2.55
C ALA A 24 7.02 -7.29 -3.79
N LEU A 25 6.66 -8.19 -4.70
CA LEU A 25 5.98 -7.83 -5.95
C LEU A 25 4.59 -7.22 -5.71
N GLY A 26 3.81 -7.82 -4.82
CA GLY A 26 2.48 -7.34 -4.45
C GLY A 26 2.54 -5.94 -3.85
N LEU A 27 3.58 -5.68 -3.06
CA LEU A 27 3.87 -4.37 -2.49
C LEU A 27 4.12 -3.32 -3.58
N PHE A 28 4.94 -3.68 -4.57
CA PHE A 28 5.21 -2.84 -5.73
C PHE A 28 3.94 -2.55 -6.55
N LEU A 29 3.14 -3.58 -6.81
CA LEU A 29 1.91 -3.46 -7.59
C LEU A 29 0.87 -2.61 -6.86
N GLU A 30 0.68 -2.82 -5.55
CA GLU A 30 -0.26 -2.03 -4.75
C GLU A 30 0.20 -0.58 -4.61
N ALA A 31 1.50 -0.33 -4.42
CA ALA A 31 2.03 1.02 -4.38
C ALA A 31 1.83 1.77 -5.71
N THR A 32 1.95 1.07 -6.85
CA THR A 32 1.81 1.71 -8.16
C THR A 32 0.35 1.95 -8.54
N THR A 33 -0.50 0.95 -8.30
CA THR A 33 -1.86 0.92 -8.85
C THR A 33 -2.94 1.18 -7.81
N GLY A 34 -2.71 0.73 -6.57
CA GLY A 34 -3.66 0.78 -5.47
C GLY A 34 -4.92 -0.06 -5.68
N PHE A 35 -5.92 0.21 -4.86
CA PHE A 35 -7.27 -0.34 -4.97
C PHE A 35 -7.32 -1.88 -4.96
N GLY A 36 -6.38 -2.55 -4.31
CA GLY A 36 -6.40 -4.02 -4.14
C GLY A 36 -6.04 -4.79 -5.42
N ILE A 37 -5.44 -4.14 -6.41
CA ILE A 37 -4.95 -4.80 -7.62
C ILE A 37 -3.85 -5.82 -7.27
N GLY A 38 -3.10 -5.61 -6.18
CA GLY A 38 -2.19 -6.62 -5.65
C GLY A 38 -2.88 -7.97 -5.39
N ILE A 39 -4.09 -7.96 -4.83
CA ILE A 39 -4.92 -9.16 -4.59
C ILE A 39 -5.31 -9.82 -5.91
N VAL A 40 -5.80 -9.02 -6.86
CA VAL A 40 -6.27 -9.48 -8.17
C VAL A 40 -5.19 -10.20 -8.96
N ILE A 41 -3.95 -9.76 -8.85
CA ILE A 41 -2.81 -10.37 -9.54
C ILE A 41 -2.26 -11.57 -8.75
N ALA A 42 -2.14 -11.45 -7.43
CA ALA A 42 -1.51 -12.47 -6.60
C ALA A 42 -2.37 -13.73 -6.44
N ALA A 43 -3.68 -13.60 -6.24
CA ALA A 43 -4.55 -14.74 -5.97
C ALA A 43 -4.54 -15.79 -7.11
N PRO A 44 -4.74 -15.44 -8.40
CA PRO A 44 -4.66 -16.40 -9.49
C PRO A 44 -3.26 -16.99 -9.66
N LEU A 45 -2.23 -16.20 -9.35
CA LEU A 45 -0.84 -16.67 -9.42
C LEU A 45 -0.56 -17.76 -8.37
N TYR A 46 -1.07 -17.60 -7.15
CA TYR A 46 -0.98 -18.63 -6.12
C TYR A 46 -1.74 -19.90 -6.48
N LEU A 47 -2.96 -19.77 -7.02
CA LEU A 47 -3.74 -20.93 -7.49
C LEU A 47 -3.00 -21.69 -8.60
N ALA A 48 -2.44 -20.97 -9.57
CA ALA A 48 -1.65 -21.56 -10.66
C ALA A 48 -0.37 -22.27 -10.16
N MET A 49 0.18 -21.85 -9.02
CA MET A 49 1.31 -22.50 -8.35
C MET A 49 0.91 -23.71 -7.49
N GLY A 50 -0.39 -23.99 -7.37
CA GLY A 50 -0.92 -25.13 -6.62
C GLY A 50 -1.17 -24.87 -5.13
N PHE A 51 -1.23 -23.60 -4.71
CA PHE A 51 -1.64 -23.28 -3.35
C PHE A 51 -3.13 -23.57 -3.16
N GLU A 52 -3.49 -24.05 -1.97
CA GLU A 52 -4.90 -24.19 -1.57
C GLU A 52 -5.62 -22.84 -1.65
N PRO A 53 -6.89 -22.80 -2.11
CA PRO A 53 -7.66 -21.56 -2.26
C PRO A 53 -7.64 -20.65 -1.04
N SER A 54 -7.77 -21.21 0.17
CA SER A 54 -7.74 -20.40 1.41
C SER A 54 -6.37 -19.77 1.66
N LYS A 55 -5.27 -20.47 1.36
CA LYS A 55 -3.92 -19.91 1.48
C LYS A 55 -3.68 -18.86 0.42
N ALA A 56 -4.10 -19.11 -0.82
CA ALA A 56 -4.00 -18.16 -1.92
C ALA A 56 -4.73 -16.85 -1.58
N ALA A 57 -5.94 -16.93 -1.03
CA ALA A 57 -6.73 -15.78 -0.61
C ALA A 57 -5.99 -14.95 0.46
N ILE A 58 -5.58 -15.59 1.56
CA ILE A 58 -4.91 -14.91 2.68
C ILE A 58 -3.57 -14.31 2.24
N LEU A 59 -2.75 -15.07 1.51
CA LEU A 59 -1.47 -14.56 1.00
C LEU A 59 -1.69 -13.38 0.05
N SER A 60 -2.71 -13.41 -0.79
CA SER A 60 -3.03 -12.29 -1.68
C SER A 60 -3.44 -11.03 -0.94
N LEU A 61 -4.15 -11.14 0.20
CA LEU A 61 -4.48 -10.00 1.07
C LEU A 61 -3.23 -9.34 1.65
N LEU A 62 -2.20 -10.12 1.99
CA LEU A 62 -0.94 -9.58 2.53
C LEU A 62 -0.14 -8.73 1.54
N THR A 63 -0.51 -8.70 0.25
CA THR A 63 0.02 -7.72 -0.71
C THR A 63 -0.32 -6.27 -0.32
N GLN A 64 -1.35 -6.09 0.51
CA GLN A 64 -1.82 -4.80 1.02
C GLN A 64 -1.00 -4.28 2.23
N SER A 65 0.19 -4.82 2.49
CA SER A 65 1.01 -4.45 3.65
C SER A 65 1.76 -3.10 3.51
N ALA A 66 1.72 -2.45 2.35
CA ALA A 66 2.29 -1.11 2.12
C ALA A 66 1.24 -0.07 1.68
N VAL A 67 -0.01 -0.23 2.13
CA VAL A 67 -1.11 0.66 1.76
C VAL A 67 -0.89 2.16 2.06
N PRO A 68 -0.02 2.62 3.00
CA PRO A 68 0.24 4.06 3.12
C PRO A 68 0.72 4.68 1.80
N TRP A 69 1.41 3.90 0.97
CA TRP A 69 1.90 4.33 -0.34
C TRP A 69 1.11 3.78 -1.52
N GLY A 70 -0.04 3.15 -1.26
CA GLY A 70 -0.96 2.65 -2.28
C GLY A 70 -1.43 3.76 -3.23
N ALA A 71 -1.55 3.43 -4.53
CA ALA A 71 -1.87 4.39 -5.58
C ALA A 71 -0.99 5.66 -5.51
N LEU A 72 0.32 5.49 -5.42
CA LEU A 72 1.30 6.58 -5.29
C LEU A 72 1.01 7.50 -4.10
N ALA A 73 0.68 6.88 -2.96
CA ALA A 73 0.43 7.55 -1.68
C ALA A 73 -0.70 8.60 -1.70
N VAL A 74 -1.71 8.49 -2.58
CA VAL A 74 -2.83 9.45 -2.67
C VAL A 74 -3.48 9.69 -1.30
N GLY A 75 -3.71 8.64 -0.51
CA GLY A 75 -4.28 8.78 0.83
C GLY A 75 -3.37 9.50 1.81
N THR A 76 -2.05 9.31 1.70
CA THR A 76 -1.05 10.02 2.51
C THR A 76 -0.95 11.49 2.11
N VAL A 77 -1.01 11.80 0.80
CA VAL A 77 -1.05 13.18 0.29
C VAL A 77 -2.27 13.91 0.84
N LEU A 78 -3.45 13.29 0.74
CA LEU A 78 -4.69 13.85 1.27
C LEU A 78 -4.63 14.07 2.79
N ASN A 79 -4.06 13.13 3.55
CA ASN A 79 -3.89 13.28 4.99
C ASN A 79 -2.94 14.44 5.33
N ALA A 80 -1.82 14.57 4.62
CA ALA A 80 -0.90 15.69 4.83
C ALA A 80 -1.58 17.04 4.65
N GLU A 81 -2.42 17.16 3.62
CA GLU A 81 -3.21 18.36 3.34
C GLU A 81 -4.26 18.62 4.42
N LEU A 82 -5.09 17.62 4.75
CA LEU A 82 -6.17 17.74 5.75
C LEU A 82 -5.68 17.95 7.18
N SER A 83 -4.50 17.43 7.51
CA SER A 83 -3.87 17.63 8.83
C SER A 83 -2.92 18.83 8.85
N ASN A 84 -2.74 19.52 7.74
CA ASN A 84 -1.80 20.65 7.59
C ASN A 84 -0.37 20.32 8.07
N VAL A 85 0.16 19.16 7.65
CA VAL A 85 1.52 18.69 7.99
C VAL A 85 2.36 18.48 6.74
N SER A 86 3.69 18.51 6.89
CA SER A 86 4.59 18.21 5.77
C SER A 86 4.39 16.78 5.25
N LEU A 87 4.08 16.64 3.96
CA LEU A 87 3.98 15.35 3.28
C LEU A 87 5.25 14.50 3.47
N LYS A 88 6.43 15.13 3.38
CA LYS A 88 7.71 14.45 3.58
C LYS A 88 7.83 13.90 5.01
N ALA A 89 7.51 14.71 6.02
CA ALA A 89 7.55 14.28 7.41
C ALA A 89 6.53 13.16 7.70
N LEU A 90 5.31 13.28 7.17
CA LEU A 90 4.28 12.26 7.28
C LEU A 90 4.70 10.94 6.62
N GLY A 91 5.33 11.01 5.43
CA GLY A 91 5.85 9.85 4.73
C GLY A 91 6.96 9.15 5.49
N VAL A 92 7.95 9.90 6.00
CA VAL A 92 9.04 9.36 6.83
C VAL A 92 8.50 8.76 8.12
N GLY A 93 7.58 9.44 8.82
CA GLY A 93 6.94 8.91 10.02
C GLY A 93 6.14 7.64 9.74
N SER A 94 5.38 7.61 8.64
CA SER A 94 4.64 6.42 8.21
C SER A 94 5.58 5.25 7.90
N ALA A 95 6.76 5.52 7.32
CA ALA A 95 7.78 4.51 7.11
C ALA A 95 8.27 3.91 8.43
N LEU A 96 8.60 4.75 9.41
CA LEU A 96 9.08 4.31 10.73
C LEU A 96 8.06 3.42 11.46
N PHE A 97 6.78 3.80 11.45
CA PHE A 97 5.70 3.00 12.05
C PHE A 97 5.48 1.66 11.33
N THR A 98 5.82 1.59 10.04
CA THR A 98 5.65 0.40 9.22
C THR A 98 6.83 -0.58 9.34
N ILE A 99 8.01 -0.14 9.79
CA ILE A 99 9.19 -1.00 10.01
C ILE A 99 8.86 -2.26 10.84
N PRO A 100 8.27 -2.18 12.04
CA PRO A 100 7.94 -3.38 12.81
C PRO A 100 6.83 -4.22 12.15
N LEU A 101 5.93 -3.59 11.40
CA LEU A 101 4.84 -4.27 10.69
C LEU A 101 5.35 -5.13 9.54
N TYR A 102 6.35 -4.66 8.79
CA TYR A 102 6.98 -5.46 7.73
C TYR A 102 7.55 -6.78 8.25
N LEU A 103 8.12 -6.79 9.47
CA LEU A 103 8.63 -8.02 10.06
C LEU A 103 7.50 -9.02 10.28
N ILE A 104 6.38 -8.55 10.84
CA ILE A 104 5.22 -9.39 11.16
C ILE A 104 4.55 -9.91 9.90
N TYR A 105 4.36 -9.06 8.89
CA TYR A 105 3.79 -9.51 7.62
C TYR A 105 4.70 -10.52 6.93
N THR A 106 6.01 -10.34 6.97
CA THR A 106 6.96 -11.31 6.42
C THR A 106 6.89 -12.64 7.18
N ILE A 107 6.83 -12.62 8.51
CA ILE A 107 6.63 -13.82 9.33
C ILE A 107 5.29 -14.49 9.01
N ALA A 108 4.22 -13.71 8.88
CA ALA A 108 2.89 -14.21 8.55
C ALA A 108 2.88 -14.91 7.19
N VAL A 109 3.49 -14.29 6.16
CA VAL A 109 3.64 -14.89 4.82
C VAL A 109 4.33 -16.26 4.90
N VAL A 110 5.45 -16.36 5.62
CA VAL A 110 6.16 -17.65 5.78
C VAL A 110 5.33 -18.66 6.56
N CYS A 111 4.66 -18.22 7.63
CA CYS A 111 3.83 -19.09 8.47
C CYS A 111 2.62 -19.65 7.69
N ILE A 112 1.96 -18.83 6.86
CA ILE A 112 0.82 -19.27 6.05
C ILE A 112 1.27 -20.20 4.91
N ALA A 113 2.42 -19.91 4.28
CA ALA A 113 2.94 -20.72 3.19
C ALA A 113 3.47 -22.08 3.66
N GLY A 114 4.21 -22.13 4.78
CA GLY A 114 4.98 -23.31 5.19
C GLY A 114 4.86 -23.71 6.67
N GLY A 115 4.06 -23.02 7.48
CA GLY A 115 3.87 -23.28 8.91
C GLY A 115 4.95 -22.66 9.82
N TRP A 116 4.69 -22.66 11.13
CA TRP A 116 5.53 -21.98 12.13
C TRP A 116 6.98 -22.47 12.18
N ARG A 117 7.21 -23.79 12.08
CA ARG A 117 8.58 -24.35 12.08
C ARG A 117 9.43 -23.82 10.92
N THR A 118 8.80 -23.43 9.83
CA THR A 118 9.47 -22.94 8.62
C THR A 118 9.93 -21.48 8.76
N VAL A 119 9.34 -20.71 9.68
CA VAL A 119 9.77 -19.35 10.04
C VAL A 119 11.22 -19.38 10.51
N TRP A 120 11.54 -20.24 11.47
CA TRP A 120 12.89 -20.37 12.01
C TRP A 120 13.92 -20.83 10.97
N ARG A 121 13.51 -21.72 10.06
CA ARG A 121 14.38 -22.19 8.96
C ARG A 121 14.69 -21.10 7.94
N ASN A 122 13.84 -20.09 7.83
CA ASN A 122 13.97 -18.97 6.89
C ASN A 122 14.26 -17.64 7.59
N ALA A 123 14.72 -17.66 8.86
CA ALA A 123 14.93 -16.45 9.66
C ALA A 123 15.85 -15.44 8.97
N LEU A 124 16.92 -15.90 8.31
CA LEU A 124 17.82 -15.03 7.54
C LEU A 124 17.11 -14.37 6.35
N THR A 125 16.30 -15.12 5.61
CA THR A 125 15.51 -14.58 4.49
C THR A 125 14.48 -13.56 4.98
N ILE A 126 13.83 -13.84 6.12
CA ILE A 126 12.87 -12.93 6.75
C ILE A 126 13.56 -11.63 7.17
N LEU A 127 14.70 -11.72 7.88
CA LEU A 127 15.47 -10.55 8.30
C LEU A 127 15.99 -9.75 7.12
N PHE A 128 16.48 -10.41 6.08
CA PHE A 128 16.93 -9.76 4.85
C PHE A 128 15.79 -8.99 4.17
N LEU A 129 14.63 -9.61 4.00
CA LEU A 129 13.48 -8.99 3.36
C LEU A 129 12.96 -7.82 4.20
N TRP A 130 12.82 -8.01 5.51
CA TRP A 130 12.43 -6.97 6.45
C TRP A 130 13.38 -5.77 6.40
N ALA A 131 14.69 -6.00 6.46
CA ALA A 131 15.69 -4.94 6.42
C ALA A 131 15.66 -4.20 5.07
N SER A 132 15.56 -4.95 3.95
CA SER A 132 15.46 -4.38 2.61
C SER A 132 14.23 -3.48 2.46
N LEU A 133 13.04 -3.95 2.88
CA LEU A 133 11.81 -3.16 2.82
C LEU A 133 11.91 -1.92 3.71
N SER A 134 12.38 -2.09 4.95
CA SER A 134 12.47 -1.02 5.94
C SER A 134 13.39 0.10 5.47
N VAL A 135 14.62 -0.25 5.05
CA VAL A 135 15.61 0.72 4.57
C VAL A 135 15.13 1.38 3.28
N SER A 136 14.63 0.61 2.31
CA SER A 136 14.22 1.16 1.01
C SER A 136 13.01 2.07 1.15
N THR A 137 12.02 1.70 1.98
CA THR A 137 10.82 2.52 2.23
C THR A 137 11.20 3.81 2.93
N TRP A 138 12.02 3.74 3.99
CA TRP A 138 12.47 4.93 4.71
C TRP A 138 13.30 5.86 3.82
N ALA A 139 14.29 5.30 3.11
CA ALA A 139 15.18 6.08 2.24
C ALA A 139 14.40 6.76 1.10
N ALA A 140 13.44 6.06 0.49
CA ALA A 140 12.65 6.64 -0.57
C ALA A 140 11.74 7.77 -0.08
N ASN A 141 11.15 7.67 1.12
CA ASN A 141 10.42 8.79 1.74
C ASN A 141 11.34 9.97 2.08
N ALA A 142 12.55 9.69 2.58
CA ALA A 142 13.47 10.71 3.05
C ALA A 142 14.20 11.47 1.93
N TYR A 143 14.56 10.78 0.85
CA TYR A 143 15.45 11.30 -0.20
C TYR A 143 14.83 11.42 -1.58
N VAL A 144 13.72 10.74 -1.85
CA VAL A 144 13.03 10.81 -3.16
C VAL A 144 11.71 11.55 -2.98
N SER A 145 10.64 10.84 -2.65
CA SER A 145 9.34 11.41 -2.31
C SER A 145 8.40 10.34 -1.76
N PRO A 146 7.45 10.71 -0.88
CA PRO A 146 6.47 9.76 -0.34
C PRO A 146 5.64 9.03 -1.41
N PRO A 147 5.11 9.69 -2.48
CA PRO A 147 4.37 8.99 -3.54
C PRO A 147 5.10 7.79 -4.16
N LEU A 148 6.44 7.84 -4.23
CA LEU A 148 7.24 6.79 -4.86
C LEU A 148 7.79 5.76 -3.89
N ALA A 149 7.64 5.98 -2.59
CA ALA A 149 8.36 5.20 -1.61
C ALA A 149 7.98 3.71 -1.64
N GLY A 150 6.69 3.39 -1.72
CA GLY A 150 6.23 2.01 -1.85
C GLY A 150 6.67 1.35 -3.17
N VAL A 151 6.67 2.09 -4.27
CA VAL A 151 7.06 1.60 -5.61
C VAL A 151 8.55 1.25 -5.60
N LEU A 152 9.40 2.17 -5.14
CA LEU A 152 10.85 1.96 -5.09
C LEU A 152 11.21 0.86 -4.09
N ALA A 153 10.57 0.84 -2.92
CA ALA A 153 10.81 -0.21 -1.93
C ALA A 153 10.45 -1.60 -2.46
N GLY A 154 9.24 -1.76 -3.01
CA GLY A 154 8.81 -3.04 -3.59
C GLY A 154 9.71 -3.49 -4.73
N PHE A 155 10.11 -2.59 -5.63
CA PHE A 155 11.00 -2.90 -6.75
C PHE A 155 12.41 -3.30 -6.31
N VAL A 156 13.03 -2.52 -5.42
CA VAL A 156 14.36 -2.80 -4.89
C VAL A 156 14.37 -4.13 -4.13
N THR A 157 13.40 -4.35 -3.24
CA THR A 157 13.30 -5.60 -2.48
C THR A 157 13.02 -6.79 -3.39
N ALA A 158 12.11 -6.69 -4.37
CA ALA A 158 11.86 -7.78 -5.32
C ALA A 158 13.14 -8.14 -6.11
N SER A 159 13.88 -7.14 -6.56
CA SER A 159 15.13 -7.33 -7.31
C SER A 159 16.21 -8.00 -6.45
N LEU A 160 16.41 -7.49 -5.22
CA LEU A 160 17.35 -8.05 -4.26
C LEU A 160 17.00 -9.48 -3.86
N LEU A 161 15.71 -9.77 -3.67
CA LEU A 161 15.22 -11.11 -3.31
C LEU A 161 15.41 -12.10 -4.47
N LEU A 162 15.17 -11.68 -5.71
CA LEU A 162 15.46 -12.50 -6.90
C LEU A 162 16.95 -12.82 -7.03
N ILE A 163 17.83 -11.84 -6.79
CA ILE A 163 19.28 -12.05 -6.78
C ILE A 163 19.67 -13.02 -5.67
N TYR A 164 19.13 -12.82 -4.46
CA TYR A 164 19.37 -13.69 -3.31
C TYR A 164 18.94 -15.13 -3.59
N PHE A 165 17.75 -15.35 -4.15
CA PHE A 165 17.27 -16.69 -4.51
C PHE A 165 18.08 -17.29 -5.65
N ARG A 166 18.52 -16.50 -6.64
CA ARG A 166 19.41 -16.99 -7.69
C ARG A 166 20.72 -17.52 -7.12
N ILE A 167 21.39 -16.74 -6.26
CA ILE A 167 22.66 -17.15 -5.63
C ILE A 167 22.46 -18.40 -4.76
N THR A 168 21.37 -18.47 -4.01
CA THR A 168 21.10 -19.59 -3.11
C THR A 168 20.67 -20.86 -3.87
N SER A 169 19.95 -20.71 -4.98
CA SER A 169 19.54 -21.82 -5.87
C SER A 169 20.72 -22.47 -6.58
N LEU A 170 21.80 -21.73 -6.86
CA LEU A 170 23.05 -22.28 -7.40
C LEU A 170 23.77 -23.21 -6.40
N ARG A 171 23.39 -23.19 -5.12
CA ARG A 171 23.99 -24.01 -4.06
C ARG A 171 23.18 -25.28 -3.74
N ILE A 172 21.98 -25.44 -4.30
CA ILE A 172 21.08 -26.55 -4.00
C ILE A 172 20.88 -27.38 -5.28
N ASN A 173 21.24 -28.67 -5.23
CA ASN A 173 20.96 -29.61 -6.31
C ASN A 173 19.43 -29.69 -6.53
N PRO A 174 18.93 -29.57 -7.77
CA PRO A 174 17.51 -29.43 -8.04
C PRO A 174 16.81 -30.78 -7.95
N THR A 175 16.53 -31.26 -6.74
CA THR A 175 15.75 -32.48 -6.48
C THR A 175 14.34 -32.15 -5.98
N ILE A 176 13.77 -31.04 -6.42
CA ILE A 176 12.38 -30.66 -6.10
C ILE A 176 11.58 -30.70 -7.39
N LYS A 177 10.53 -31.54 -7.39
CA LYS A 177 9.51 -31.65 -8.45
C LYS A 177 9.19 -30.25 -8.97
N GLN A 178 9.46 -30.03 -10.25
CA GLN A 178 8.90 -28.90 -10.99
C GLN A 178 7.43 -28.81 -10.64
N THR A 179 7.05 -27.73 -9.96
CA THR A 179 5.64 -27.41 -9.75
C THR A 179 5.01 -27.32 -11.14
N ALA A 180 3.80 -27.89 -11.29
CA ALA A 180 3.13 -28.14 -12.56
C ALA A 180 2.94 -26.90 -13.47
N ALA A 181 3.27 -25.70 -12.99
CA ALA A 181 3.31 -24.45 -13.74
C ALA A 181 4.37 -24.38 -14.87
N ALA A 182 5.19 -25.42 -15.06
CA ALA A 182 6.18 -25.50 -16.14
C ALA A 182 5.66 -26.12 -17.45
N LYS A 183 4.40 -26.56 -17.50
CA LYS A 183 3.74 -26.92 -18.76
C LYS A 183 2.68 -25.87 -19.08
N GLU A 184 3.04 -24.89 -19.91
CA GLU A 184 2.23 -24.55 -21.08
C GLU A 184 2.90 -23.53 -22.01
N ASP A 185 2.73 -23.82 -23.30
CA ASP A 185 3.02 -23.04 -24.50
C ASP A 185 2.25 -21.71 -24.54
N ASN A 186 2.79 -20.76 -25.32
CA ASN A 186 2.22 -19.46 -25.71
C ASN A 186 2.32 -18.32 -24.68
N ALA A 187 3.46 -17.60 -24.73
CA ALA A 187 3.49 -16.17 -24.41
C ALA A 187 4.28 -15.43 -25.50
N ASP A 188 3.60 -15.01 -26.57
CA ASP A 188 4.17 -14.28 -27.73
C ASP A 188 4.66 -12.85 -27.41
N LEU A 189 4.63 -12.42 -26.14
CA LEU A 189 5.09 -11.09 -25.73
C LEU A 189 6.33 -11.20 -24.82
N PRO A 190 7.47 -10.61 -25.21
CA PRO A 190 8.67 -10.64 -24.40
C PRO A 190 8.49 -9.82 -23.10
N LEU A 191 8.97 -10.37 -21.98
CA LEU A 191 8.84 -9.87 -20.60
C LEU A 191 9.01 -8.35 -20.43
N TRP A 192 10.01 -7.78 -21.11
CA TRP A 192 10.33 -6.36 -21.00
C TRP A 192 9.20 -5.47 -21.51
N LYS A 193 8.38 -5.93 -22.46
CA LYS A 193 7.18 -5.23 -22.92
C LYS A 193 6.08 -5.19 -21.87
N SER A 194 5.88 -6.27 -21.11
CA SER A 194 4.83 -6.31 -20.07
C SER A 194 5.11 -5.39 -18.87
N VAL A 195 6.38 -5.17 -18.55
CA VAL A 195 6.80 -4.34 -17.41
C VAL A 195 7.05 -2.88 -17.80
N LEU A 196 7.12 -2.58 -19.11
CA LEU A 196 7.51 -1.28 -19.64
C LEU A 196 6.68 -0.09 -19.13
N PRO A 197 5.34 -0.13 -19.02
CA PRO A 197 4.56 0.98 -18.47
C PRO A 197 4.93 1.30 -17.02
N TYR A 198 5.22 0.27 -16.22
CA TYR A 198 5.70 0.42 -14.85
C TYR A 198 7.14 0.92 -14.80
N GLY A 199 7.99 0.44 -15.72
CA GLY A 199 9.36 0.93 -15.88
C GLY A 199 9.40 2.42 -16.23
N PHE A 200 8.55 2.85 -17.17
CA PHE A 200 8.37 4.28 -17.48
C PHE A 200 7.94 5.05 -16.24
N LEU A 201 6.96 4.55 -15.49
CA LEU A 201 6.50 5.21 -14.26
C LEU A 201 7.64 5.41 -13.26
N ILE A 202 8.47 4.39 -13.03
CA ILE A 202 9.64 4.49 -12.15
C ILE A 202 10.62 5.54 -12.69
N VAL A 203 11.02 5.44 -13.97
CA VAL A 203 12.02 6.33 -14.57
C VAL A 203 11.55 7.77 -14.61
N PHE A 204 10.33 8.02 -15.10
CA PHE A 204 9.72 9.34 -15.14
C PHE A 204 9.67 9.95 -13.75
N SER A 205 9.25 9.18 -12.74
CA SER A 205 9.09 9.72 -11.40
C SER A 205 10.43 9.98 -10.70
N LEU A 206 11.45 9.13 -10.93
CA LEU A 206 12.82 9.40 -10.50
C LEU A 206 13.36 10.67 -11.15
N ALA A 207 13.15 10.85 -12.46
CA ALA A 207 13.54 12.08 -13.16
C ALA A 207 12.79 13.30 -12.59
N ALA A 208 11.49 13.18 -12.37
CA ALA A 208 10.64 14.25 -11.83
C ALA A 208 11.09 14.72 -10.44
N ASN A 209 11.69 13.85 -9.61
CA ASN A 209 12.09 14.19 -8.23
C ASN A 209 13.58 14.48 -8.09
N LEU A 210 14.45 13.81 -8.86
CA LEU A 210 15.91 13.89 -8.71
C LEU A 210 16.56 14.85 -9.70
N TRP A 211 15.86 15.26 -10.77
CA TRP A 211 16.39 16.20 -11.76
C TRP A 211 15.83 17.61 -11.52
N PRO A 212 16.62 18.55 -10.94
CA PRO A 212 16.08 19.83 -10.48
C PRO A 212 15.38 20.70 -11.54
N PRO A 213 15.85 20.78 -12.82
CA PRO A 213 15.14 21.49 -13.87
C PRO A 213 13.73 20.92 -14.13
N LEU A 214 13.61 19.60 -14.25
CA LEU A 214 12.33 18.95 -14.49
C LEU A 214 11.41 19.10 -13.27
N TYR A 215 11.94 18.90 -12.06
CA TYR A 215 11.20 19.11 -10.81
C TYR A 215 10.55 20.50 -10.77
N ARG A 216 11.35 21.56 -10.93
CA ARG A 216 10.82 22.94 -10.92
C ARG A 216 9.79 23.18 -12.01
N TRP A 217 10.00 22.61 -13.20
CA TRP A 217 9.06 22.74 -14.31
C TRP A 217 7.70 22.10 -13.99
N LEU A 218 7.69 20.87 -13.47
CA LEU A 218 6.46 20.17 -13.09
C LEU A 218 5.69 20.88 -11.96
N HIS A 219 6.39 21.55 -11.06
CA HIS A 219 5.81 22.32 -9.95
C HIS A 219 5.31 23.72 -10.34
N THR A 220 5.73 24.27 -11.48
CA THR A 220 5.41 25.65 -11.86
C THR A 220 4.43 25.76 -13.03
N VAL A 221 4.37 24.72 -13.88
CA VAL A 221 3.53 24.70 -15.07
C VAL A 221 2.19 24.00 -14.79
N LEU A 222 1.09 24.60 -15.27
CA LEU A 222 -0.29 24.09 -15.08
C LEU A 222 -0.65 23.86 -13.60
N VAL A 223 -0.34 24.86 -12.77
CA VAL A 223 -0.75 24.88 -11.36
C VAL A 223 -2.14 25.49 -11.27
N TRP A 224 -3.12 24.68 -10.90
CA TRP A 224 -4.47 25.15 -10.63
C TRP A 224 -4.55 25.64 -9.18
N ARG A 225 -4.83 26.93 -9.00
CA ARG A 225 -4.97 27.55 -7.67
C ARG A 225 -6.38 28.07 -7.48
N VAL A 226 -6.96 27.75 -6.33
CA VAL A 226 -8.24 28.31 -5.88
C VAL A 226 -8.02 28.92 -4.50
N PRO A 227 -7.55 30.19 -4.43
CA PRO A 227 -7.15 30.82 -3.17
C PRO A 227 -8.28 30.89 -2.13
N SER A 228 -9.53 31.05 -2.59
CA SER A 228 -10.72 31.07 -1.72
C SER A 228 -10.95 29.78 -0.95
N LEU A 229 -10.40 28.66 -1.45
CA LEU A 229 -10.50 27.33 -0.84
C LEU A 229 -9.16 26.86 -0.24
N GLN A 230 -8.13 27.72 -0.22
CA GLN A 230 -6.74 27.35 0.10
C GLN A 230 -6.24 26.12 -0.69
N PHE A 231 -6.77 25.91 -1.89
CA PHE A 231 -6.50 24.73 -2.71
C PHE A 231 -5.47 25.04 -3.79
N GLN A 232 -4.49 24.15 -3.95
CA GLN A 232 -3.51 24.17 -5.03
C GLN A 232 -3.28 22.76 -5.56
N LEU A 233 -3.47 22.57 -6.88
CA LEU A 233 -3.15 21.33 -7.58
C LEU A 233 -2.09 21.58 -8.64
N GLU A 234 -0.92 20.99 -8.42
CA GLU A 234 0.17 20.97 -9.39
C GLU A 234 -0.04 19.81 -10.34
N LEU A 235 -0.79 20.06 -11.43
CA LEU A 235 -1.35 19.00 -12.26
C LEU A 235 -0.26 18.07 -12.82
N LEU A 236 0.86 18.62 -13.26
CA LEU A 236 1.96 17.86 -13.87
C LEU A 236 2.83 17.11 -12.86
N TYR A 237 2.91 17.59 -11.62
CA TYR A 237 3.60 16.87 -10.54
C TYR A 237 2.68 15.83 -9.86
N SER A 238 1.36 15.91 -10.09
CA SER A 238 0.41 15.00 -9.46
C SER A 238 0.68 13.52 -9.80
N PRO A 239 0.47 12.58 -8.86
CA PRO A 239 0.61 11.16 -9.15
C PRO A 239 -0.29 10.67 -10.30
N GLY A 240 -1.45 11.28 -10.47
CA GLY A 240 -2.38 10.99 -11.56
C GLY A 240 -1.79 11.28 -12.95
N PHE A 241 -0.97 12.34 -13.07
CA PHE A 241 -0.30 12.66 -14.33
C PHE A 241 0.75 11.61 -14.71
N ALA A 242 1.55 11.14 -13.74
CA ALA A 242 2.52 10.07 -13.99
C ALA A 242 1.83 8.76 -14.47
N LEU A 243 0.69 8.41 -13.88
CA LEU A 243 -0.13 7.26 -14.29
C LEU A 243 -0.74 7.44 -15.68
N LEU A 244 -1.20 8.66 -16.00
CA LEU A 244 -1.72 8.99 -17.33
C LEU A 244 -0.62 8.82 -18.39
N MET A 245 0.58 9.33 -18.13
CA MET A 245 1.72 9.19 -19.04
C MET A 245 2.13 7.73 -19.23
N ALA A 246 2.17 6.93 -18.15
CA ALA A 246 2.42 5.49 -18.24
C ALA A 246 1.34 4.76 -19.08
N SER A 247 0.08 5.19 -18.95
CA SER A 247 -1.03 4.64 -19.74
C SER A 247 -0.90 4.99 -21.23
N ILE A 248 -0.51 6.22 -21.56
CA ILE A 248 -0.25 6.67 -22.94
C ILE A 248 0.89 5.84 -23.55
N VAL A 249 1.98 5.64 -22.82
CA VAL A 249 3.09 4.76 -23.26
C VAL A 249 2.58 3.35 -23.53
N GLY A 250 1.73 2.80 -22.66
CA GLY A 250 1.07 1.52 -22.88
C GLY A 250 0.24 1.48 -24.17
N ILE A 251 -0.60 2.49 -24.40
CA ILE A 251 -1.44 2.61 -25.60
C ILE A 251 -0.59 2.59 -26.88
N VAL A 252 0.46 3.40 -26.92
CA VAL A 252 1.35 3.51 -28.09
C VAL A 252 2.11 2.20 -28.31
N MET A 253 2.66 1.61 -27.25
CA MET A 253 3.48 0.41 -27.34
C MET A 253 2.68 -0.83 -27.75
N TYR A 254 1.49 -1.02 -27.17
CA TYR A 254 0.61 -2.12 -27.53
C TYR A 254 -0.23 -1.84 -28.78
N ARG A 255 -0.10 -0.64 -29.37
CA ARG A 255 -0.83 -0.20 -30.56
C ARG A 255 -2.33 -0.43 -30.42
N LEU A 256 -2.88 -0.02 -29.27
CA LEU A 256 -4.29 -0.24 -28.97
C LEU A 256 -5.18 0.54 -29.94
N SER A 257 -6.20 -0.12 -30.47
CA SER A 257 -7.24 0.51 -31.27
C SER A 257 -8.11 1.46 -30.43
N TRP A 258 -8.76 2.43 -31.07
CA TRP A 258 -9.67 3.36 -30.38
C TRP A 258 -10.77 2.63 -29.59
N ALA A 259 -11.29 1.52 -30.12
CA ALA A 259 -12.28 0.71 -29.42
C ALA A 259 -11.72 0.14 -28.11
N GLN A 260 -10.51 -0.41 -28.12
CA GLN A 260 -9.85 -0.93 -26.93
C GLN A 260 -9.55 0.19 -25.91
N ILE A 261 -9.07 1.35 -26.38
CA ILE A 261 -8.82 2.50 -25.51
C ILE A 261 -10.11 2.94 -24.81
N ARG A 262 -11.20 3.08 -25.56
CA ARG A 262 -12.51 3.46 -25.02
C ARG A 262 -13.02 2.43 -24.02
N ASP A 263 -12.92 1.15 -24.34
CA ASP A 263 -13.39 0.09 -23.45
C ASP A 263 -12.58 0.05 -22.15
N CYS A 264 -11.26 0.21 -22.21
CA CYS A 264 -10.41 0.36 -21.03
C CYS A 264 -10.82 1.59 -20.21
N ALA A 265 -10.97 2.75 -20.84
CA ALA A 265 -11.35 4.00 -20.16
C ALA A 265 -12.73 3.88 -19.46
N LEU A 266 -13.73 3.29 -20.13
CA LEU A 266 -15.06 3.08 -19.57
C LEU A 266 -15.03 2.11 -18.38
N ARG A 267 -14.23 1.04 -18.46
CA ARG A 267 -14.06 0.10 -17.33
C ARG A 267 -13.38 0.79 -16.15
N THR A 268 -12.33 1.57 -16.41
CA THR A 268 -11.63 2.36 -15.37
C THR A 268 -12.57 3.38 -14.71
N LEU A 269 -13.39 4.10 -15.48
CA LEU A 269 -14.38 5.04 -14.94
C LEU A 269 -15.41 4.34 -14.05
N LYS A 270 -15.94 3.19 -14.50
CA LYS A 270 -16.85 2.37 -13.68
C LYS A 270 -16.20 1.87 -12.39
N GLN A 271 -14.90 1.56 -12.42
CA GLN A 271 -14.15 1.11 -11.25
C GLN A 271 -13.87 2.26 -10.26
N VAL A 272 -13.54 3.44 -10.76
CA VAL A 272 -13.17 4.61 -9.93
C VAL A 272 -14.40 5.31 -9.34
N TYR A 273 -15.53 5.33 -10.05
CA TYR A 273 -16.73 6.08 -9.69
C TYR A 273 -17.21 5.87 -8.24
N PRO A 274 -17.36 4.63 -7.72
CA PRO A 274 -17.81 4.42 -6.34
C PRO A 274 -16.84 4.99 -5.30
N ALA A 275 -15.53 4.80 -5.52
CA ALA A 275 -14.48 5.28 -4.61
C ALA A 275 -14.36 6.81 -4.62
N ALA A 276 -14.49 7.42 -5.81
CA ALA A 276 -14.43 8.86 -5.99
C ALA A 276 -15.61 9.55 -5.30
N ILE A 277 -16.85 9.09 -5.53
CA ILE A 277 -18.04 9.66 -4.87
C ILE A 277 -17.96 9.53 -3.36
N SER A 278 -17.54 8.37 -2.86
CA SER A 278 -17.39 8.16 -1.43
C SER A 278 -16.38 9.12 -0.81
N THR A 279 -15.22 9.30 -1.45
CA THR A 279 -14.17 10.22 -0.96
C THR A 279 -14.63 11.67 -1.02
N VAL A 280 -15.27 12.10 -2.12
CA VAL A 280 -15.87 13.44 -2.24
C VAL A 280 -16.93 13.65 -1.16
N GLY A 281 -17.78 12.66 -0.91
CA GLY A 281 -18.80 12.71 0.14
C GLY A 281 -18.19 12.85 1.55
N PHE A 282 -17.14 12.10 1.86
CA PHE A 282 -16.45 12.21 3.16
C PHE A 282 -15.73 13.54 3.33
N VAL A 283 -15.05 14.04 2.29
CA VAL A 283 -14.43 15.37 2.33
C VAL A 283 -15.51 16.44 2.50
N ALA A 284 -16.59 16.39 1.73
CA ALA A 284 -17.69 17.35 1.85
C ALA A 284 -18.30 17.33 3.25
N MET A 285 -18.64 16.15 3.78
CA MET A 285 -19.16 16.01 5.15
C MET A 285 -18.18 16.56 6.18
N SER A 286 -16.89 16.22 6.04
CA SER A 286 -15.83 16.72 6.92
C SER A 286 -15.73 18.25 6.88
N THR A 287 -15.78 18.87 5.70
CA THR A 287 -15.77 20.33 5.58
C THR A 287 -17.01 20.97 6.20
N VAL A 288 -18.20 20.37 6.03
CA VAL A 288 -19.44 20.84 6.69
C VAL A 288 -19.31 20.75 8.20
N MET A 289 -18.80 19.64 8.74
CA MET A 289 -18.61 19.46 10.18
C MET A 289 -17.61 20.47 10.77
N GLN A 290 -16.52 20.76 10.04
CA GLN A 290 -15.54 21.77 10.43
C GLN A 290 -16.16 23.18 10.41
N GLN A 291 -16.85 23.56 9.33
CA GLN A 291 -17.49 24.87 9.22
C GLN A 291 -18.63 25.06 10.24
N ALA A 292 -19.35 23.98 10.56
CA ALA A 292 -20.38 23.97 11.60
C ALA A 292 -19.81 23.90 13.03
N ARG A 293 -18.48 23.85 13.21
CA ARG A 293 -17.78 23.70 14.50
C ARG A 293 -18.21 22.48 15.32
N MET A 294 -18.76 21.47 14.64
CA MET A 294 -19.13 20.20 15.26
C MET A 294 -17.88 19.44 15.69
N THR A 295 -16.85 19.44 14.85
CA THR A 295 -15.58 18.77 15.16
C THR A 295 -14.91 19.40 16.38
N ASP A 296 -14.88 20.74 16.48
CA ASP A 296 -14.30 21.47 17.62
C ASP A 296 -15.00 21.12 18.93
N SER A 297 -16.34 21.18 18.94
CA SER A 297 -17.12 20.86 20.12
C SER A 297 -16.95 19.40 20.54
N PHE A 298 -16.90 18.49 19.57
CA PHE A 298 -16.68 17.06 19.82
C PHE A 298 -15.27 16.76 20.32
N SER A 299 -14.23 17.35 19.71
CA SER A 299 -12.83 17.15 20.11
C SER A 299 -12.56 17.75 21.48
N HIS A 300 -13.07 18.94 21.78
CA HIS A 300 -12.89 19.58 23.08
C HIS A 300 -13.49 18.72 24.20
N ASN A 301 -14.74 18.25 24.03
CA ASN A 301 -15.35 17.35 25.00
C ASN A 301 -14.58 16.03 25.09
N LEU A 302 -14.18 15.44 23.97
CA LEU A 302 -13.43 14.18 24.00
C LEU A 302 -12.07 14.34 24.70
N ALA A 303 -11.39 15.47 24.53
CA ALA A 303 -10.14 15.81 25.20
C ALA A 303 -10.34 15.94 26.72
N LEU A 304 -11.45 16.51 27.19
CA LEU A 304 -11.76 16.58 28.62
C LEU A 304 -11.97 15.20 29.26
N TRP A 305 -12.55 14.25 28.51
CA TRP A 305 -12.88 12.92 29.05
C TRP A 305 -11.71 11.94 28.97
N VAL A 306 -10.96 11.97 27.86
CA VAL A 306 -9.92 10.98 27.57
C VAL A 306 -8.52 11.54 27.82
N GLY A 307 -8.35 12.86 27.71
CA GLY A 307 -7.06 13.54 27.87
C GLY A 307 -6.00 13.01 26.91
N SER A 308 -4.75 12.99 27.39
CA SER A 308 -3.59 12.43 26.67
C SER A 308 -3.74 10.92 26.35
N GLY A 309 -4.68 10.23 27.01
CA GLY A 309 -5.04 8.84 26.71
C GLY A 309 -5.62 8.66 25.30
N PHE A 310 -6.01 9.74 24.61
CA PHE A 310 -6.53 9.67 23.24
C PHE A 310 -5.50 9.07 22.27
N LEU A 311 -4.21 9.20 22.54
CA LEU A 311 -3.16 8.57 21.75
C LEU A 311 -3.27 7.03 21.71
N LEU A 312 -3.87 6.41 22.73
CA LEU A 312 -4.14 4.97 22.76
C LEU A 312 -5.34 4.58 21.87
N VAL A 313 -6.27 5.50 21.70
CA VAL A 313 -7.52 5.32 20.95
C VAL A 313 -7.34 5.72 19.47
N SER A 314 -6.45 6.65 19.18
CA SER A 314 -6.19 7.19 17.84
C SER A 314 -5.90 6.11 16.78
N PRO A 315 -5.03 5.11 17.02
CA PRO A 315 -4.82 4.00 16.08
C PRO A 315 -6.11 3.20 15.81
N ILE A 316 -6.95 3.01 16.83
CA ILE A 316 -8.21 2.26 16.69
C ILE A 316 -9.17 3.03 15.78
N ILE A 317 -9.30 4.35 15.96
CA ILE A 317 -10.14 5.20 15.11
C ILE A 317 -9.66 5.15 13.65
N GLY A 318 -8.35 5.34 13.42
CA GLY A 318 -7.79 5.30 12.08
C GLY A 318 -7.99 3.94 11.42
N GLY A 319 -7.71 2.87 12.17
CA GLY A 319 -7.92 1.49 11.76
C GLY A 319 -9.38 1.19 11.40
N LEU A 320 -10.34 1.58 12.24
CA LEU A 320 -11.77 1.41 11.96
C LEU A 320 -12.18 2.13 10.68
N GLY A 321 -11.67 3.33 10.44
CA GLY A 321 -11.88 4.02 9.17
C GLY A 321 -11.37 3.23 7.97
N GLY A 322 -10.18 2.64 8.08
CA GLY A 322 -9.64 1.74 7.05
C GLY A 322 -10.49 0.49 6.83
N LEU A 323 -10.94 -0.15 7.92
CA LEU A 323 -11.76 -1.35 7.91
C LEU A 323 -13.14 -1.12 7.27
N ILE A 324 -13.79 -0.01 7.61
CA ILE A 324 -15.14 0.32 7.13
C ILE A 324 -15.09 0.75 5.66
N THR A 325 -14.14 1.60 5.31
CA THR A 325 -14.09 2.20 3.97
C THR A 325 -13.36 1.32 2.94
N GLY A 326 -12.47 0.43 3.38
CA GLY A 326 -11.60 -0.35 2.49
C GLY A 326 -10.60 0.49 1.69
N SER A 327 -10.39 1.75 2.08
CA SER A 327 -9.56 2.72 1.38
C SER A 327 -8.87 3.67 2.36
N ASN A 328 -7.54 3.77 2.25
CA ASN A 328 -6.76 4.71 3.07
C ASN A 328 -7.17 6.17 2.80
N SER A 329 -7.38 6.54 1.53
CA SER A 329 -7.80 7.90 1.16
C SER A 329 -9.15 8.26 1.75
N ALA A 330 -10.12 7.35 1.70
CA ALA A 330 -11.46 7.59 2.25
C ALA A 330 -11.42 7.68 3.79
N SER A 331 -10.65 6.81 4.45
CA SER A 331 -10.44 6.87 5.90
C SER A 331 -9.78 8.19 6.33
N ASN A 332 -8.73 8.61 5.63
CA ASN A 332 -8.04 9.86 5.93
C ASN A 332 -8.93 11.08 5.67
N ALA A 333 -9.72 11.08 4.60
CA ALA A 333 -10.73 12.11 4.35
C ALA A 333 -11.70 12.27 5.53
N MET A 334 -12.09 11.14 6.14
CA MET A 334 -13.09 11.10 7.20
C MET A 334 -12.51 11.45 8.57
N PHE A 335 -11.31 10.97 8.91
CA PHE A 335 -10.79 11.03 10.29
C PHE A 335 -9.53 11.88 10.49
N ALA A 336 -8.78 12.24 9.44
CA ALA A 336 -7.58 13.07 9.63
C ALA A 336 -7.90 14.43 10.30
N PRO A 337 -9.02 15.13 9.95
CA PRO A 337 -9.37 16.37 10.62
C PRO A 337 -9.68 16.21 12.11
N LEU A 338 -10.38 15.13 12.51
CA LEU A 338 -10.61 14.82 13.92
C LEU A 338 -9.27 14.60 14.65
N GLN A 339 -8.37 13.83 14.06
CA GLN A 339 -7.06 13.52 14.62
C GLN A 339 -6.20 14.79 14.78
N SER A 340 -6.25 15.69 13.79
CA SER A 340 -5.58 16.99 13.84
C SER A 340 -6.16 17.89 14.93
N MET A 341 -7.50 17.97 15.04
CA MET A 341 -8.16 18.76 16.07
C MET A 341 -7.85 18.25 17.48
N MET A 342 -7.85 16.92 17.68
CA MET A 342 -7.44 16.33 18.96
C MET A 342 -5.99 16.63 19.31
N ALA A 343 -5.08 16.65 18.31
CA ALA A 343 -3.70 17.05 18.54
C ALA A 343 -3.61 18.50 19.04
N HIS A 344 -4.40 19.42 18.47
CA HIS A 344 -4.46 20.81 18.91
C HIS A 344 -5.04 20.97 20.33
N GLU A 345 -6.17 20.34 20.62
CA GLU A 345 -6.82 20.38 21.95
C GLU A 345 -5.92 19.80 23.05
N LEU A 346 -5.14 18.77 22.74
CA LEU A 346 -4.21 18.14 23.69
C LEU A 346 -2.82 18.76 23.71
N HIS A 347 -2.57 19.81 22.91
CA HIS A 347 -1.25 20.41 22.72
C HIS A 347 -0.14 19.40 22.34
N GLN A 348 -0.51 18.41 21.52
CA GLN A 348 0.37 17.36 21.04
C GLN A 348 0.67 17.53 19.54
N SER A 349 1.62 16.74 19.03
CA SER A 349 2.06 16.81 17.64
C SER A 349 0.97 16.43 16.63
N PRO A 350 0.52 17.34 15.73
CA PRO A 350 -0.40 16.97 14.65
C PRO A 350 0.21 15.90 13.72
N LEU A 351 1.53 15.93 13.54
CA LEU A 351 2.26 14.95 12.73
C LEU A 351 2.14 13.54 13.32
N LEU A 352 2.23 13.37 14.64
CA LEU A 352 2.13 12.06 15.29
C LEU A 352 0.76 11.42 15.05
N TYR A 353 -0.31 12.22 15.21
CA TYR A 353 -1.68 11.80 14.96
C TYR A 353 -1.95 11.53 13.48
N ALA A 354 -1.41 12.35 12.58
CA ALA A 354 -1.51 12.13 11.14
C ALA A 354 -0.81 10.83 10.71
N VAL A 355 0.40 10.55 11.22
CA VAL A 355 1.13 9.29 10.98
C VAL A 355 0.34 8.10 11.50
N THR A 356 -0.16 8.19 12.74
CA THR A 356 -0.94 7.14 13.39
C THR A 356 -2.20 6.82 12.59
N GLN A 357 -2.95 7.85 12.21
CA GLN A 357 -4.14 7.75 11.36
C GLN A 357 -3.82 7.05 10.04
N ASN A 358 -2.78 7.53 9.33
CA ASN A 358 -2.41 7.02 8.01
C ASN A 358 -2.03 5.53 8.05
N VAL A 359 -1.17 5.15 8.98
CA VAL A 359 -0.66 3.79 9.07
C VAL A 359 -1.74 2.85 9.60
N ALA A 360 -2.51 3.24 10.61
CA ALA A 360 -3.58 2.41 11.14
C ALA A 360 -4.68 2.16 10.11
N ALA A 361 -5.15 3.22 9.44
CA ALA A 361 -6.13 3.12 8.36
C ALA A 361 -5.64 2.17 7.27
N SER A 362 -4.41 2.38 6.80
CA SER A 362 -3.81 1.57 5.75
C SER A 362 -3.79 0.08 6.10
N ASN A 363 -3.37 -0.28 7.31
CA ASN A 363 -3.22 -1.69 7.68
C ASN A 363 -4.55 -2.42 7.85
N LEU A 364 -5.61 -1.77 8.36
CA LEU A 364 -6.92 -2.41 8.45
C LEU A 364 -7.73 -2.37 7.15
N THR A 365 -7.28 -1.67 6.10
CA THR A 365 -7.94 -1.77 4.79
C THR A 365 -7.95 -3.20 4.24
N MET A 366 -6.88 -3.98 4.47
CA MET A 366 -6.77 -5.36 3.98
C MET A 366 -7.81 -6.29 4.59
N GLU A 367 -8.29 -5.95 5.80
CA GLU A 367 -9.30 -6.68 6.55
C GLU A 367 -10.73 -6.23 6.23
N SER A 368 -10.89 -5.20 5.40
CA SER A 368 -12.20 -4.67 5.07
C SER A 368 -13.06 -5.71 4.34
N PRO A 369 -14.39 -5.68 4.51
CA PRO A 369 -15.30 -6.59 3.82
C PRO A 369 -15.10 -6.59 2.30
N SER A 370 -14.80 -5.41 1.73
CA SER A 370 -14.55 -5.26 0.29
C SER A 370 -13.30 -6.01 -0.21
N ARG A 371 -12.19 -6.00 0.56
CA ARG A 371 -10.94 -6.71 0.21
C ARG A 371 -11.09 -8.20 0.43
N ILE A 372 -11.72 -8.59 1.54
CA ILE A 372 -12.00 -10.00 1.83
C ILE A 372 -12.89 -10.60 0.74
N ALA A 373 -13.97 -9.93 0.36
CA ALA A 373 -14.88 -10.38 -0.70
C ALA A 373 -14.17 -10.47 -2.06
N LEU A 374 -13.30 -9.50 -2.38
CA LEU A 374 -12.49 -9.54 -3.59
C LEU A 374 -11.60 -10.80 -3.61
N ALA A 375 -10.82 -11.04 -2.55
CA ALA A 375 -9.98 -12.23 -2.45
C ALA A 375 -10.83 -13.52 -2.54
N ALA A 376 -11.95 -13.59 -1.81
CA ALA A 376 -12.84 -14.74 -1.79
C ALA A 376 -13.37 -15.06 -3.19
N SER A 377 -13.85 -14.05 -3.94
CA SER A 377 -14.41 -14.22 -5.27
C SER A 377 -13.40 -14.78 -6.29
N ILE A 378 -12.14 -14.36 -6.21
CA ILE A 378 -11.08 -14.81 -7.14
C ILE A 378 -10.64 -16.24 -6.81
N THR A 379 -10.67 -16.61 -5.53
CA THR A 379 -10.24 -17.93 -5.06
C THR A 379 -11.36 -18.96 -4.97
N ASP A 380 -12.53 -18.69 -5.54
CA ASP A 380 -13.69 -19.59 -5.48
C ASP A 380 -14.11 -19.94 -4.02
N LEU A 381 -14.06 -18.92 -3.16
CA LEU A 381 -14.45 -18.99 -1.74
C LEU A 381 -15.59 -18.02 -1.42
N ALA A 382 -16.37 -17.60 -2.42
CA ALA A 382 -17.54 -16.76 -2.21
C ALA A 382 -18.52 -17.41 -1.21
N GLY A 383 -19.03 -16.63 -0.26
CA GLY A 383 -19.84 -17.12 0.87
C GLY A 383 -19.03 -17.69 2.04
N ARG A 384 -17.69 -17.74 1.95
CA ARG A 384 -16.78 -18.14 3.04
C ARG A 384 -15.92 -16.98 3.55
N GLU A 385 -16.32 -15.74 3.30
CA GLU A 385 -15.62 -14.51 3.70
C GLU A 385 -15.36 -14.49 5.20
N GLY A 386 -16.34 -14.89 6.02
CA GLY A 386 -16.19 -14.92 7.48
C GLY A 386 -15.07 -15.86 7.95
N THR A 387 -14.76 -16.92 7.20
CA THR A 387 -13.62 -17.81 7.51
C THR A 387 -12.29 -17.12 7.21
N LEU A 388 -12.21 -16.37 6.11
CA LEU A 388 -11.03 -15.58 5.77
C LEU A 388 -10.81 -14.48 6.81
N THR A 389 -11.85 -13.68 7.09
CA THR A 389 -11.80 -12.62 8.12
C THR A 389 -11.35 -13.15 9.47
N ARG A 390 -11.89 -14.28 9.94
CA ARG A 390 -11.48 -14.87 11.23
C ARG A 390 -9.99 -15.24 11.28
N ARG A 391 -9.39 -15.56 10.14
CA ARG A 391 -7.95 -15.90 10.04
C ARG A 391 -7.06 -14.68 9.91
N THR A 392 -7.56 -13.57 9.39
CA THR A 392 -6.77 -12.38 9.07
C THR A 392 -6.90 -11.27 10.14
N VAL A 393 -8.06 -11.12 10.78
CA VAL A 393 -8.30 -10.16 11.88
C VAL A 393 -7.23 -10.16 12.98
N PRO A 394 -6.69 -11.30 13.45
CA PRO A 394 -5.62 -11.29 14.45
C PRO A 394 -4.37 -10.50 14.00
N LEU A 395 -4.03 -10.53 12.71
CA LEU A 395 -2.93 -9.73 12.17
C LEU A 395 -3.27 -8.24 12.18
N GLY A 396 -4.51 -7.88 11.86
CA GLY A 396 -5.00 -6.50 11.95
C GLY A 396 -4.96 -5.96 13.38
N ILE A 397 -5.44 -6.72 14.36
CA ILE A 397 -5.38 -6.33 15.79
C ILE A 397 -3.93 -6.16 16.23
N LEU A 398 -3.05 -7.10 15.88
CA LEU A 398 -1.63 -7.01 16.21
C LEU A 398 -0.98 -5.76 15.59
N ALA A 399 -1.33 -5.42 14.34
CA ALA A 399 -0.85 -4.20 13.70
C ALA A 399 -1.28 -2.94 14.47
N ILE A 400 -2.55 -2.86 14.89
CA ILE A 400 -3.05 -1.74 15.70
C ILE A 400 -2.29 -1.63 17.01
N VAL A 401 -2.10 -2.73 17.73
CA VAL A 401 -1.34 -2.74 19.00
C VAL A 401 0.07 -2.19 18.81
N ILE A 402 0.75 -2.57 17.73
CA ILE A 402 2.12 -2.12 17.46
C ILE A 402 2.16 -0.64 17.09
N ILE A 403 1.21 -0.19 16.28
CA ILE A 403 1.07 1.23 15.95
C ILE A 403 0.84 2.04 17.23
N THR A 404 0.01 1.55 18.16
CA THR A 404 -0.18 2.18 19.48
C THR A 404 1.14 2.26 20.26
N ILE A 405 1.90 1.16 20.32
CA ILE A 405 3.20 1.14 21.01
C ILE A 405 4.18 2.13 20.38
N CYS A 406 4.26 2.19 19.05
CA CYS A 406 5.08 3.17 18.33
C CYS A 406 4.66 4.61 18.64
N ALA A 407 3.35 4.89 18.62
CA ALA A 407 2.81 6.21 18.90
C ALA A 407 3.15 6.68 20.32
N VAL A 408 2.91 5.84 21.32
CA VAL A 408 3.22 6.12 22.72
C VAL A 408 4.74 6.27 22.92
N GLY A 409 5.54 5.38 22.35
CA GLY A 409 7.00 5.43 22.46
C GLY A 409 7.58 6.73 21.92
N ILE A 410 7.11 7.19 20.75
CA ILE A 410 7.53 8.47 20.16
C ILE A 410 7.04 9.65 20.99
N ASN A 411 5.81 9.59 21.51
CA ASN A 411 5.31 10.65 22.38
C ASN A 411 6.18 10.80 23.64
N ILE A 412 6.56 9.70 24.28
CA ILE A 412 7.44 9.71 25.46
C ILE A 412 8.84 10.26 25.12
N ILE A 413 9.44 9.85 24.00
CA ILE A 413 10.82 10.25 23.65
C ILE A 413 10.94 11.75 23.32
N TYR A 414 9.91 12.35 22.72
CA TYR A 414 9.98 13.72 22.20
C TYR A 414 9.26 14.76 23.06
N TYR A 415 8.37 14.35 23.97
CA TYR A 415 7.50 15.26 24.72
C TYR A 415 7.61 15.10 26.25
N HIS A 416 8.47 14.19 26.72
CA HIS A 416 8.93 14.08 28.11
C HIS A 416 10.46 13.97 28.14
#